data_AF-A0A9E5K9S9-F1
#
_entry.id   AF-A0A9E5K9S9-F1
#
_cell.length_a   1.000
_cell.length_b   1.000
_cell.length_c   1.000
_cell.angle_alpha   90.00
_cell.angle_beta   90.00
_cell.angle_gamma   90.00
#
_symmetry.space_group_name_H-M   'P 1'
#
loop_
_entity.id
_entity.type
_entity.pdbx_description
1 polymer ?
#
loop_
_entity_poly.entity_id
_entity_poly.type
_entity_poly.pdbx_seq_one_letter_code
_entity_poly.pdbx_strand_id
1 'polypeptide(L)' 'LGRLGLATLAVTAVLSSAIFSPYYVSTHKKVSRLFREFRTKKVHMAVVVDEYGHQLGVVTLEDILNAIFKTAQKPTELNP' A
#
# COMPACT_ATOMS: atom_id res chain seq x y z
N LEU A 1 -37.79 -9.43 18.37
CA LEU A 1 -36.34 -9.73 18.22
C LEU A 1 -36.11 -10.52 16.93
N GLY A 2 -36.51 -9.91 15.80
CA GLY A 2 -36.57 -10.54 14.49
C GLY A 2 -35.19 -10.65 13.84
N ARG A 3 -35.16 -11.32 12.68
CA ARG A 3 -34.02 -11.79 11.87
C ARG A 3 -32.89 -10.77 11.58
N LEU A 4 -33.01 -9.50 11.99
CA LEU A 4 -31.97 -8.48 11.91
C LEU A 4 -30.76 -8.75 12.82
N GLY A 5 -30.95 -9.35 14.01
CA GLY A 5 -29.84 -9.50 14.98
C GLY A 5 -28.75 -10.48 14.52
N LEU A 6 -29.14 -11.65 14.01
CA LEU A 6 -28.19 -12.70 13.62
C LEU A 6 -27.41 -12.36 12.34
N ALA A 7 -28.06 -11.74 11.35
CA ALA A 7 -27.43 -11.40 10.09
C ALA A 7 -26.33 -10.32 10.27
N THR A 8 -26.61 -9.28 11.06
CA THR A 8 -25.61 -8.24 11.37
C THR A 8 -24.42 -8.82 12.14
N LEU A 9 -24.66 -9.67 13.14
CA LEU A 9 -23.59 -10.37 13.89
C LEU A 9 -22.71 -11.23 12.99
N ALA A 10 -23.32 -12.00 12.06
CA ALA A 10 -22.58 -12.83 11.12
C ALA A 10 -21.71 -11.99 10.17
N VAL A 11 -22.25 -10.89 9.63
CA VAL A 11 -21.49 -9.98 8.76
C VAL A 11 -20.32 -9.34 9.51
N THR A 12 -20.54 -8.85 10.72
CA THR A 12 -19.46 -8.26 11.54
C THR A 12 -18.37 -9.30 11.84
N ALA A 13 -18.74 -10.52 12.23
CA ALA A 13 -17.76 -11.58 12.51
C ALA A 13 -16.91 -11.93 11.28
N VAL A 14 -17.53 -12.05 10.10
CA VAL A 14 -16.83 -12.31 8.84
C VAL A 14 -15.87 -11.16 8.52
N LEU A 15 -16.34 -9.91 8.59
CA LEU A 15 -15.50 -8.75 8.32
C LEU A 15 -14.30 -8.65 9.28
N SER A 16 -14.53 -8.83 10.58
CA SER A 16 -13.46 -8.82 11.58
C SER A 16 -12.40 -9.89 11.33
N SER A 17 -12.76 -11.03 10.74
CA SER A 17 -11.81 -12.10 10.39
C SER A 17 -11.06 -11.87 9.07
N ALA A 18 -11.54 -10.96 8.22
CA ALA A 18 -11.02 -10.73 6.87
C ALA A 18 -10.27 -9.39 6.71
N ILE A 19 -10.36 -8.48 7.68
CA ILE A 19 -9.70 -7.17 7.65
C ILE A 19 -8.31 -7.28 8.29
N PHE A 20 -7.30 -6.77 7.61
CA PHE A 20 -5.94 -6.65 8.12
C PHE A 20 -5.58 -5.20 8.40
N SER A 21 -4.71 -4.96 9.39
CA SER A 21 -4.20 -3.61 9.64
C SER A 21 -3.39 -3.13 8.44
N PRO A 22 -3.75 -1.98 7.84
CA PRO A 22 -3.02 -1.44 6.70
C PRO A 22 -1.60 -1.00 7.08
N TYR A 23 -0.68 -1.08 6.13
CA TYR A 23 0.64 -0.50 6.26
C TYR A 23 0.64 0.93 5.74
N TYR A 24 1.04 1.90 6.56
CA TYR A 24 1.06 3.31 6.17
C TYR A 24 2.45 3.80 5.77
N VAL A 25 2.51 4.64 4.74
CA VAL A 25 3.76 5.22 4.22
C VAL A 25 3.58 6.71 3.91
N SER A 26 4.58 7.51 4.27
CA SER A 26 4.60 8.94 3.93
C SER A 26 4.92 9.16 2.45
N THR A 27 4.33 10.20 1.85
CA THR A 27 4.63 10.71 0.50
C THR A 27 6.10 11.01 0.25
N HIS A 28 6.85 11.40 1.29
CA HIS A 28 8.25 11.80 1.17
C HIS A 28 9.22 10.62 1.25
N LYS A 29 8.73 9.38 1.38
CA LYS A 29 9.56 8.19 1.49
C LYS A 29 10.19 7.81 0.15
N LYS A 30 11.52 7.68 0.12
CA LYS A 30 12.27 7.20 -1.06
C LYS A 30 11.83 5.80 -1.48
N VAL A 31 11.65 5.60 -2.79
CA VAL A 31 11.23 4.32 -3.41
C VAL A 31 12.14 3.15 -3.01
N SER A 32 13.46 3.36 -2.99
CA SER A 32 14.43 2.31 -2.59
C SER A 32 14.24 1.83 -1.14
N ARG A 33 13.89 2.74 -0.23
CA ARG A 33 13.58 2.42 1.17
C ARG A 33 12.23 1.73 1.28
N LEU A 34 11.23 2.23 0.55
CA LEU A 34 9.90 1.64 0.47
C LEU A 34 9.95 0.18 -0.03
N PHE A 35 10.72 -0.09 -1.07
CA PHE A 35 10.96 -1.44 -1.60
C PHE A 35 11.56 -2.38 -0.55
N ARG A 36 12.57 -1.92 0.20
CA ARG A 36 13.18 -2.72 1.28
C ARG A 36 12.19 -3.01 2.39
N GLU A 37 11.35 -2.05 2.76
CA GLU A 37 10.31 -2.22 3.77
C GLU A 37 9.24 -3.23 3.32
N PHE A 38 8.77 -3.17 2.07
CA PHE A 38 7.82 -4.13 1.50
C PHE A 38 8.35 -5.55 1.57
N ARG A 39 9.63 -5.76 1.21
CA ARG A 39 10.29 -7.07 1.31
C ARG A 39 10.44 -7.56 2.75
N THR A 40 10.85 -6.68 3.65
CA THR A 40 11.11 -7.05 5.06
C THR A 40 9.82 -7.36 5.80
N LYS A 41 8.77 -6.56 5.57
CA LYS A 41 7.46 -6.72 6.22
C LYS A 41 6.55 -7.72 5.51
N LYS A 42 6.96 -8.24 4.36
CA LYS A 42 6.16 -9.15 3.50
C LYS A 42 4.78 -8.57 3.19
N VAL A 43 4.76 -7.28 2.83
CA VAL A 43 3.54 -6.55 2.43
C VAL A 43 3.62 -6.18 0.95
N HIS A 44 2.48 -6.19 0.28
CA HIS A 44 2.37 -5.91 -1.16
C HIS A 44 1.58 -4.62 -1.46
N MET A 45 0.94 -4.04 -0.45
CA MET A 45 0.17 -2.81 -0.55
C MET A 45 0.42 -1.94 0.68
N ALA A 46 0.43 -0.62 0.49
CA ALA A 46 0.45 0.35 1.56
C ALA A 46 -0.49 1.52 1.25
N VAL A 47 -1.03 2.13 2.31
CA VAL A 47 -1.80 3.38 2.24
C VAL A 47 -0.82 4.55 2.33
N VAL A 48 -0.90 5.46 1.36
CA VAL A 48 -0.08 6.67 1.32
C VAL A 48 -0.77 7.75 2.13
N VAL A 49 -0.03 8.37 3.04
CA VAL A 49 -0.52 9.45 3.90
C VAL A 49 0.32 10.70 3.76
N ASP A 50 -0.32 11.86 3.95
CA ASP A 50 0.36 13.14 4.11
C ASP A 50 0.91 13.32 5.54
N GLU A 51 1.51 14.48 5.79
CA GLU A 51 2.08 14.88 7.08
C GLU A 51 1.02 15.01 8.20
N TYR A 52 -0.25 15.15 7.85
CA TYR A 52 -1.38 15.29 8.77
C TYR A 52 -2.13 13.96 8.99
N GLY A 53 -1.69 12.88 8.33
CA GLY A 53 -2.31 11.56 8.41
C GLY A 53 -3.52 11.38 7.49
N HIS A 54 -3.80 12.33 6.60
CA HIS A 54 -4.84 12.16 5.60
C HIS A 54 -4.41 11.15 4.54
N GLN A 55 -5.37 10.33 4.12
CA GLN A 55 -5.16 9.29 3.12
C GLN A 55 -5.16 9.94 1.73
N LEU A 56 -4.06 9.77 0.99
CA LEU A 56 -3.95 10.25 -0.38
C LEU A 56 -4.26 9.15 -1.40
N GLY A 57 -4.02 7.90 -1.03
CA GLY A 57 -4.25 6.75 -1.91
C GLY A 57 -3.53 5.49 -1.45
N VAL A 58 -3.29 4.58 -2.39
CA VAL A 58 -2.56 3.33 -2.16
C VAL A 58 -1.39 3.19 -3.11
N VAL A 59 -0.37 2.43 -2.70
CA VAL A 59 0.76 2.04 -3.54
C VAL A 59 0.97 0.54 -3.43
N THR A 60 1.27 -0.10 -4.56
CA THR A 60 1.51 -1.54 -4.63
C THR A 60 2.98 -1.87 -4.87
N LEU A 61 3.36 -3.13 -4.65
CA LEU A 61 4.68 -3.62 -5.01
C LEU A 61 4.96 -3.47 -6.51
N GLU A 62 3.95 -3.63 -7.36
CA GLU A 62 4.07 -3.48 -8.82
C GLU A 62 4.46 -2.05 -9.20
N ASP A 63 3.83 -1.05 -8.57
CA ASP A 63 4.17 0.37 -8.79
C ASP A 63 5.61 0.67 -8.39
N ILE A 64 6.05 0.13 -7.25
CA ILE A 64 7.42 0.30 -6.74
C ILE A 64 8.44 -0.32 -7.70
N LEU A 65 8.18 -1.55 -8.17
CA LEU A 65 9.04 -2.22 -9.13
C LEU A 65 9.10 -1.44 -10.45
N ASN A 66 7.96 -0.99 -10.97
CA ASN A 66 7.88 -0.19 -12.18
C ASN A 66 8.68 1.11 -12.06
N ALA A 67 8.60 1.79 -10.92
CA ALA A 67 9.38 3.00 -10.67
C ALA A 67 10.91 2.72 -10.70
N ILE A 68 11.36 1.63 -10.08
CA ILE A 68 12.78 1.25 -10.09
C ILE A 68 13.25 0.93 -11.52
N PHE A 69 12.51 0.11 -12.27
CA PHE A 69 12.88 -0.24 -13.64
C PHE A 69 12.93 0.98 -14.57
N LYS A 70 11.98 1.92 -14.44
CA LYS A 70 11.99 3.17 -15.20
C LYS A 70 13.23 4.02 -14.93
N THR A 71 13.71 4.07 -13.68
CA THR A 71 14.94 4.82 -13.36
C THR A 71 16.21 4.19 -13.94
N ALA A 72 16.23 2.88 -14.14
CA ALA A 72 17.38 2.17 -14.71
C ALA A 72 17.49 2.30 -16.24
N GLN A 73 16.40 2.64 -16.94
CA GLN A 73 16.33 2.65 -18.40
C GLN A 73 16.50 4.03 -19.03
N LYS A 74 16.90 5.07 -18.30
CA LYS A 74 17.19 6.37 -18.92
C LYS A 74 18.47 6.22 -19.75
N PRO A 75 18.42 6.19 -21.10
CA PRO A 75 19.63 6.15 -21.89
C PRO A 75 20.36 7.45 -21.59
N THR A 76 21.64 7.37 -21.28
CA THR A 76 22.53 8.53 -21.40
C THR A 76 22.31 9.07 -22.81
N GLU A 77 21.64 10.23 -22.93
CA GLU A 77 21.59 10.95 -24.19
C GLU A 77 23.06 11.16 -24.59
N LEU A 78 23.48 10.45 -25.63
CA LEU A 78 24.76 10.71 -26.29
C LEU A 78 24.74 12.18 -26.69
N ASN A 79 25.57 12.96 -26.03
CA ASN A 79 25.85 14.34 -26.41
C ASN A 79 26.37 14.32 -27.87
N PRO A 80 25.70 14.99 -28.83
CA PRO A 80 26.23 15.13 -30.18
C PRO A 80 27.56 15.90 -30.19
#